data_AF-A0A9Q1BHF0-F1
#
_entry.id   AF-A0A9Q1BHF0-F1
#
_cell.length_a   1.000
_cell.length_b   1.000
_cell.length_c   1.000
_cell.angle_alpha   90.00
_cell.angle_beta   90.00
_cell.angle_gamma   90.00
#
_symmetry.space_group_name_H-M   'P 1'
#
loop_
_entity.id
_entity.type
_entity.pdbx_description
1 polymer ?
#
loop_
_entity_poly.entity_id
_entity_poly.type
_entity_poly.pdbx_seq_one_letter_code
_entity_poly.pdbx_strand_id
1 'polypeptide(L)'
;MDVTVRRVSGRPHQVKVKSFEDLKRKGSEGLKITIAMVWKMTIGNHDLNPKNYKNHLSTDKEVVFWTNLDKIMESLKVELNKSLKGNDEAHCIYNFFEMQLRGNLSDDKHDDEGWFKGLTKCDTKSEYMECKASSRIRKYYDKIADALKNINGYSDVEKVLRKFRTRLHKKKWHKALFGVTGRDADRKCDKEGKFICQGLYDKKNCPFHHTINPYRTREGRLQFQLWELDHR
;
A
#
# COMPACT_ATOMS: atom_id res chain seq x y z
N MET A 1 -8.82 5.32 -32.58
CA MET A 1 -7.36 5.13 -32.45
C MET A 1 -7.09 4.45 -31.14
N ASP A 2 -6.26 3.39 -31.13
CA ASP A 2 -5.77 2.78 -29.90
C ASP A 2 -4.64 3.65 -29.32
N VAL A 3 -4.77 3.99 -28.03
CA VAL A 3 -3.85 4.88 -27.30
C VAL A 3 -3.53 4.23 -25.96
N THR A 4 -2.26 4.22 -25.61
CA THR A 4 -1.79 3.83 -24.28
C THR A 4 -1.95 5.03 -23.35
N VAL A 5 -2.64 4.89 -22.24
CA VAL A 5 -2.77 5.92 -21.21
C VAL A 5 -2.19 5.44 -19.90
N ARG A 6 -1.51 6.30 -19.15
CA ARG A 6 -1.03 5.96 -17.80
C ARG A 6 -1.04 7.15 -16.86
N ARG A 7 -0.97 6.89 -15.55
CA ARG A 7 -0.60 7.92 -14.56
C ARG A 7 0.92 8.03 -14.46
N VAL A 8 1.41 9.11 -13.84
CA VAL A 8 2.85 9.33 -13.59
C VAL A 8 3.51 8.11 -12.93
N SER A 9 2.85 7.55 -11.92
CA SER A 9 3.30 6.38 -11.15
C SER A 9 2.34 5.19 -11.25
N GLY A 10 1.63 5.06 -12.40
CA GLY A 10 0.63 4.00 -12.61
C GLY A 10 0.89 3.19 -13.88
N ARG A 11 0.27 2.00 -13.93
CA ARG A 11 0.39 1.10 -15.07
C ARG A 11 -0.30 1.68 -16.33
N PRO A 12 0.26 1.46 -17.52
CA PRO A 12 -0.40 1.80 -18.77
C PRO A 12 -1.64 0.93 -19.05
N HIS A 13 -2.64 1.54 -19.67
CA HIS A 13 -3.91 0.95 -20.09
C HIS A 13 -4.17 1.29 -21.56
N GLN A 14 -4.69 0.35 -22.32
CA GLN A 14 -5.08 0.60 -23.72
C GLN A 14 -6.51 1.11 -23.79
N VAL A 15 -6.73 2.21 -24.52
CA VAL A 15 -8.06 2.79 -24.73
C VAL A 15 -8.29 3.16 -26.19
N LYS A 16 -9.52 2.96 -26.67
CA LYS A 16 -9.96 3.35 -28.01
C LYS A 16 -10.58 4.74 -27.99
N VAL A 17 -9.89 5.72 -28.57
CA VAL A 17 -10.30 7.13 -28.55
C VAL A 17 -10.71 7.63 -29.94
N LYS A 18 -11.70 8.53 -29.97
CA LYS A 18 -12.22 9.17 -31.21
C LYS A 18 -12.05 10.70 -31.20
N SER A 19 -12.15 11.33 -30.04
CA SER A 19 -11.90 12.76 -29.82
C SER A 19 -10.99 13.00 -28.62
N PHE A 20 -10.62 14.26 -28.38
CA PHE A 20 -9.86 14.65 -27.18
C PHE A 20 -10.68 14.46 -25.90
N GLU A 21 -11.97 14.77 -25.94
CA GLU A 21 -12.91 14.54 -24.84
C GLU A 21 -13.06 13.05 -24.56
N ASP A 22 -13.10 12.23 -25.62
CA ASP A 22 -13.14 10.78 -25.52
C ASP A 22 -11.84 10.22 -24.90
N LEU A 23 -10.68 10.78 -25.25
CA LEU A 23 -9.40 10.47 -24.62
C LEU A 23 -9.44 10.79 -23.13
N LYS A 24 -9.87 12.00 -22.76
CA LYS A 24 -9.94 12.43 -21.36
C LYS A 24 -10.88 11.52 -20.57
N ARG A 25 -12.06 11.21 -21.10
CA ARG A 25 -13.08 10.38 -20.44
C ARG A 25 -12.64 8.92 -20.31
N LYS A 26 -12.36 8.25 -21.44
CA LYS A 26 -11.98 6.82 -21.44
C LYS A 26 -10.64 6.59 -20.76
N GLY A 27 -9.71 7.54 -20.89
CA GLY A 27 -8.44 7.49 -20.18
C GLY A 27 -8.64 7.58 -18.67
N SER A 28 -9.48 8.50 -18.20
CA SER A 28 -9.81 8.59 -16.77
C SER A 28 -10.50 7.32 -16.25
N GLU A 29 -11.46 6.79 -17.00
CA GLU A 29 -12.16 5.51 -16.70
C GLU A 29 -11.16 4.35 -16.58
N GLY A 30 -10.29 4.16 -17.59
CA GLY A 30 -9.28 3.11 -17.60
C GLY A 30 -8.26 3.24 -16.46
N LEU A 31 -7.94 4.47 -16.06
CA LEU A 31 -7.02 4.75 -14.96
C LEU A 31 -7.70 4.80 -13.58
N LYS A 32 -9.00 4.51 -13.50
CA LYS A 32 -9.80 4.54 -12.26
C LYS A 32 -9.68 5.88 -11.52
N ILE A 33 -9.65 7.00 -12.25
CA ILE A 33 -9.64 8.37 -11.72
C ILE A 33 -10.81 9.17 -12.27
N THR A 34 -11.17 10.26 -11.61
CA THR A 34 -12.19 11.18 -12.14
C THR A 34 -11.56 12.19 -13.08
N ILE A 35 -12.33 12.65 -14.07
CA ILE A 35 -11.89 13.69 -15.02
C ILE A 35 -11.48 14.97 -14.29
N ALA A 36 -12.16 15.31 -13.18
CA ALA A 36 -11.87 16.49 -12.36
C ALA A 36 -10.52 16.41 -11.64
N MET A 37 -10.00 15.21 -11.42
CA MET A 37 -8.65 15.03 -10.87
C MET A 37 -7.58 15.34 -11.90
N VAL A 38 -7.86 15.25 -13.21
CA VAL A 38 -6.87 15.43 -14.28
C VAL A 38 -6.65 16.91 -14.55
N TRP A 39 -5.47 17.42 -14.21
CA TRP A 39 -5.09 18.82 -14.49
C TRP A 39 -4.32 18.97 -15.80
N LYS A 40 -3.62 17.92 -16.24
CA LYS A 40 -2.75 17.96 -17.41
C LYS A 40 -2.63 16.58 -18.06
N MET A 41 -2.47 16.56 -19.37
CA MET A 41 -2.14 15.35 -20.14
C MET A 41 -0.92 15.66 -21.01
N THR A 42 0.03 14.73 -21.11
CA THR A 42 1.24 14.90 -21.92
C THR A 42 1.55 13.70 -22.80
N ILE A 43 2.28 13.93 -23.90
CA ILE A 43 2.97 12.90 -24.69
C ILE A 43 4.45 13.31 -24.72
N GLY A 44 5.34 12.46 -24.21
CA GLY A 44 6.71 12.85 -23.92
C GLY A 44 6.74 14.13 -23.07
N ASN A 45 7.37 15.18 -23.60
CA ASN A 45 7.51 16.49 -22.96
C ASN A 45 6.47 17.52 -23.41
N HIS A 46 5.44 17.12 -24.17
CA HIS A 46 4.48 18.05 -24.78
C HIS A 46 3.11 17.98 -24.12
N ASP A 47 2.54 19.14 -23.81
CA ASP A 47 1.19 19.28 -23.25
C ASP A 47 0.14 19.07 -24.34
N LEU A 48 -0.83 18.20 -24.06
CA LEU A 48 -1.93 17.94 -24.96
C LEU A 48 -3.09 18.89 -24.73
N ASN A 49 -3.66 19.35 -25.82
CA ASN A 49 -4.89 20.13 -25.87
C ASN A 49 -5.70 19.70 -27.11
N PRO A 50 -6.96 20.15 -27.24
CA PRO A 50 -7.81 19.76 -28.37
C PRO A 50 -7.23 20.08 -29.75
N LYS A 51 -6.31 21.05 -29.86
CA LYS A 51 -5.74 21.50 -31.14
C LYS A 51 -4.55 20.66 -31.59
N ASN A 52 -3.73 20.14 -30.66
CA ASN A 52 -2.48 19.47 -31.00
C ASN A 52 -2.50 17.94 -30.78
N TYR A 53 -3.49 17.39 -30.07
CA TYR A 53 -3.42 15.99 -29.62
C TYR A 53 -3.30 14.97 -30.77
N LYS A 54 -3.99 15.20 -31.90
CA LYS A 54 -3.93 14.29 -33.06
C LYS A 54 -2.52 14.23 -33.66
N ASN A 55 -1.82 15.36 -33.69
CA ASN A 55 -0.48 15.47 -34.26
C ASN A 55 0.56 14.77 -33.38
N HIS A 56 0.41 14.83 -32.06
CA HIS A 56 1.32 14.12 -31.15
C HIS A 56 1.01 12.62 -31.06
N LEU A 57 -0.27 12.26 -31.16
CA LEU A 57 -0.69 10.86 -31.14
C LEU A 57 -0.22 10.05 -32.36
N SER A 58 0.05 10.70 -33.50
CA SER A 58 0.59 9.99 -34.67
C SER A 58 2.03 9.54 -34.48
N THR A 59 2.80 10.26 -33.64
CA THR A 59 4.22 9.96 -33.36
C THR A 59 4.42 9.08 -32.14
N ASP A 60 3.67 9.32 -31.07
CA ASP A 60 3.74 8.56 -29.84
C ASP A 60 2.33 8.39 -29.27
N LYS A 61 1.98 7.15 -28.95
CA LYS A 61 0.64 6.77 -28.51
C LYS A 61 0.55 6.64 -27.00
N GLU A 62 1.59 7.02 -26.25
CA GLU A 62 1.59 6.99 -24.79
C GLU A 62 1.27 8.36 -24.18
N VAL A 63 0.07 8.47 -23.62
CA VAL A 63 -0.42 9.68 -22.95
C VAL A 63 -0.31 9.52 -21.43
N VAL A 64 0.40 10.44 -20.80
CA VAL A 64 0.48 10.52 -19.34
C VAL A 64 -0.60 11.47 -18.80
N PHE A 65 -1.41 10.97 -17.89
CA PHE A 65 -2.43 11.73 -17.17
C PHE A 65 -1.85 12.19 -15.83
N TRP A 66 -1.80 13.50 -15.66
CA TRP A 66 -1.34 14.15 -14.44
C TRP A 66 -2.55 14.59 -13.62
N THR A 67 -2.54 14.25 -12.34
CA THR A 67 -3.61 14.53 -11.38
C THR A 67 -3.31 15.73 -10.48
N ASN A 68 -4.33 16.34 -9.87
CA ASN A 68 -4.14 17.46 -8.95
C ASN A 68 -3.13 17.13 -7.83
N LEU A 69 -3.07 15.86 -7.42
CA LEU A 69 -2.06 15.39 -6.49
C LEU A 69 -0.65 15.47 -7.09
N ASP A 70 -0.47 15.10 -8.37
CA ASP A 70 0.82 15.24 -9.05
C ASP A 70 1.29 16.70 -9.05
N LYS A 71 0.38 17.64 -9.33
CA LYS A 71 0.66 19.08 -9.28
C LYS A 71 1.12 19.53 -7.88
N ILE A 72 0.44 19.06 -6.84
CA ILE A 72 0.79 19.36 -5.44
C ILE A 72 2.16 18.79 -5.10
N MET A 73 2.44 17.54 -5.48
CA MET A 73 3.72 16.89 -5.20
C MET A 73 4.89 17.55 -5.95
N GLU A 74 4.69 17.98 -7.20
CA GLU A 74 5.68 18.77 -7.92
C GLU A 74 5.97 20.10 -7.23
N SER A 75 4.91 20.80 -6.82
CA SER A 75 5.03 22.08 -6.09
C SER A 75 5.77 21.88 -4.75
N LEU A 76 5.41 20.82 -4.02
CA LEU A 76 6.06 20.45 -2.76
C LEU A 76 7.55 20.15 -2.98
N LYS A 77 7.89 19.39 -4.03
CA LYS A 77 9.29 19.07 -4.36
C LYS A 77 10.11 20.33 -4.61
N VAL A 78 9.57 21.28 -5.38
CA VAL A 78 10.23 22.56 -5.66
C VAL A 78 10.44 23.35 -4.36
N GLU A 79 9.40 23.46 -3.53
CA GLU A 79 9.47 24.26 -2.30
C GLU A 79 10.42 23.65 -1.25
N LEU A 80 10.42 22.32 -1.10
CA LEU A 80 11.36 21.62 -0.22
C LEU A 80 12.80 21.80 -0.70
N ASN A 81 13.06 21.68 -2.00
CA ASN A 81 14.40 21.89 -2.55
C ASN A 81 14.89 23.33 -2.36
N LYS A 82 13.99 24.31 -2.46
CA LYS A 82 14.31 25.72 -2.21
C LYS A 82 14.59 25.98 -0.73
N SER A 83 13.74 25.48 0.16
CA SER A 83 13.82 25.75 1.60
C SER A 83 14.96 25.03 2.29
N LEU A 84 15.25 23.78 1.89
CA LEU A 84 16.23 22.91 2.53
C LEU A 84 17.48 22.67 1.68
N LYS A 85 17.63 23.41 0.57
CA LYS A 85 18.79 23.37 -0.35
C LYS A 85 19.18 21.96 -0.82
N GLY A 86 18.20 21.05 -0.92
CA GLY A 86 18.45 19.66 -1.35
C GLY A 86 19.18 18.79 -0.33
N ASN A 87 19.18 19.16 0.97
CA ASN A 87 19.69 18.30 2.04
C ASN A 87 18.84 17.01 2.16
N ASP A 88 19.40 15.98 2.80
CA ASP A 88 18.76 14.68 3.03
C ASP A 88 17.37 14.80 3.67
N GLU A 89 17.16 15.83 4.50
CA GLU A 89 15.86 16.13 5.12
C GLU A 89 14.75 16.44 4.11
N ALA A 90 15.04 17.21 3.05
CA ALA A 90 14.06 17.47 1.98
C ALA A 90 13.66 16.17 1.28
N HIS A 91 14.64 15.29 1.06
CA HIS A 91 14.40 13.99 0.47
C HIS A 91 13.54 13.10 1.37
N CYS A 92 13.82 13.07 2.68
CA CYS A 92 13.03 12.34 3.66
C CYS A 92 11.57 12.83 3.72
N ILE A 93 11.36 14.15 3.77
CA ILE A 93 10.02 14.74 3.82
C ILE A 93 9.26 14.44 2.53
N TYR A 94 9.89 14.62 1.36
CA TYR A 94 9.28 14.31 0.08
C TYR A 94 8.86 12.84 -0.01
N ASN A 95 9.75 11.92 0.35
CA ASN A 95 9.45 10.48 0.37
C ASN A 95 8.33 10.14 1.34
N PHE A 96 8.28 10.78 2.51
CA PHE A 96 7.17 10.61 3.45
C PHE A 96 5.83 10.96 2.79
N PHE A 97 5.72 12.14 2.17
CA PHE A 97 4.49 12.54 1.47
C PHE A 97 4.16 11.65 0.29
N GLU A 98 5.15 11.24 -0.52
CA GLU A 98 4.94 10.29 -1.62
C GLU A 98 4.37 8.97 -1.11
N MET A 99 4.92 8.41 -0.01
CA MET A 99 4.43 7.17 0.59
C MET A 99 3.00 7.29 1.12
N GLN A 100 2.64 8.42 1.72
CA GLN A 100 1.30 8.64 2.26
C GLN A 100 0.25 8.94 1.17
N LEU A 101 0.64 9.67 0.12
CA LEU A 101 -0.31 10.24 -0.84
C LEU A 101 -0.41 9.46 -2.17
N ARG A 102 0.69 8.85 -2.65
CA ARG A 102 0.73 8.21 -3.98
C ARG A 102 0.60 6.69 -3.98
N GLY A 103 0.52 6.06 -2.82
CA GLY A 103 0.38 4.61 -2.73
C GLY A 103 -0.87 4.09 -3.43
N ASN A 104 -0.73 2.95 -4.11
CA ASN A 104 -1.85 2.26 -4.74
C ASN A 104 -2.49 1.32 -3.71
N LEU A 105 -3.80 1.40 -3.54
CA LEU A 105 -4.55 0.55 -2.60
C LEU A 105 -5.14 -0.70 -3.25
N SER A 106 -4.95 -0.89 -4.57
CA SER A 106 -5.42 -2.11 -5.23
C SER A 106 -4.80 -3.33 -4.56
N ASP A 107 -5.63 -4.32 -4.26
CA ASP A 107 -5.22 -5.53 -3.55
C ASP A 107 -4.48 -6.49 -4.49
N ASP A 108 -4.82 -6.47 -5.78
CA ASP A 108 -4.31 -7.39 -6.79
C ASP A 108 -2.90 -7.03 -7.28
N LYS A 109 -2.05 -8.06 -7.38
CA LYS A 109 -0.69 -7.96 -7.92
C LYS A 109 -0.64 -7.43 -9.34
N HIS A 110 -1.62 -7.77 -10.16
CA HIS A 110 -1.76 -7.25 -11.52
C HIS A 110 -1.83 -5.71 -11.56
N ASP A 111 -2.50 -5.12 -10.57
CA ASP A 111 -2.76 -3.69 -10.52
C ASP A 111 -1.66 -2.92 -9.77
N ASP A 112 -0.78 -3.60 -9.02
CA ASP A 112 0.32 -2.98 -8.26
C ASP A 112 1.57 -3.88 -8.14
N GLU A 113 2.14 -4.29 -9.27
CA GLU A 113 3.33 -5.17 -9.30
C GLU A 113 4.51 -4.64 -8.46
N GLY A 114 4.65 -3.31 -8.37
CA GLY A 114 5.70 -2.65 -7.60
C GLY A 114 5.66 -2.99 -6.11
N TRP A 115 4.47 -3.07 -5.52
CA TRP A 115 4.29 -3.49 -4.12
C TRP A 115 4.82 -4.91 -3.86
N PHE A 116 4.60 -5.81 -4.82
CA PHE A 116 4.97 -7.22 -4.76
C PHE A 116 6.44 -7.49 -5.13
N LYS A 117 7.22 -6.48 -5.54
CA LYS A 117 8.63 -6.66 -5.90
C LYS A 117 9.42 -7.31 -4.76
N GLY A 118 10.03 -8.46 -5.06
CA GLY A 118 10.76 -9.29 -4.10
C GLY A 118 9.91 -10.32 -3.35
N LEU A 119 8.64 -10.49 -3.72
CA LEU A 119 7.78 -11.58 -3.25
C LEU A 119 7.64 -12.66 -4.32
N THR A 120 7.87 -13.91 -3.94
CA THR A 120 7.76 -15.07 -4.85
C THR A 120 6.41 -15.78 -4.76
N LYS A 121 5.64 -15.50 -3.70
CA LYS A 121 4.35 -16.11 -3.40
C LYS A 121 3.40 -15.02 -2.92
N CYS A 122 2.11 -15.16 -3.23
CA CYS A 122 0.99 -14.23 -3.03
C CYS A 122 0.64 -13.40 -4.28
N ASP A 123 -0.65 -13.41 -4.60
CA ASP A 123 -1.24 -12.64 -5.70
C ASP A 123 -2.04 -11.43 -5.19
N THR A 124 -2.29 -11.36 -3.88
CA THR A 124 -2.95 -10.20 -3.25
C THR A 124 -2.17 -9.68 -2.04
N LYS A 125 -2.33 -8.38 -1.74
CA LYS A 125 -1.72 -7.76 -0.56
C LYS A 125 -2.34 -8.31 0.71
N SER A 126 -3.66 -8.53 0.69
CA SER A 126 -4.42 -9.14 1.77
C SER A 126 -3.88 -10.51 2.14
N GLU A 127 -3.66 -11.39 1.16
CA GLU A 127 -3.09 -12.72 1.41
C GLU A 127 -1.71 -12.62 2.09
N TYR A 128 -0.84 -11.75 1.59
CA TYR A 128 0.46 -11.52 2.21
C TYR A 128 0.33 -11.03 3.66
N MET A 129 -0.50 -10.02 3.90
CA MET A 129 -0.68 -9.41 5.22
C MET A 129 -1.31 -10.39 6.23
N GLU A 130 -2.31 -11.16 5.80
CA GLU A 130 -2.91 -12.24 6.59
C GLU A 130 -1.90 -13.34 6.94
N CYS A 131 -1.04 -13.70 5.99
CA CYS A 131 0.05 -14.65 6.22
C CYS A 131 1.05 -14.11 7.25
N LYS A 132 1.39 -12.81 7.20
CA LYS A 132 2.27 -12.16 8.19
C LYS A 132 1.64 -12.15 9.59
N ALA A 133 0.36 -11.84 9.73
CA ALA A 133 -0.35 -11.91 11.01
C ALA A 133 -0.30 -13.34 11.58
N SER A 134 -0.72 -14.31 10.78
CA SER A 134 -0.74 -15.73 11.18
C SER A 134 0.64 -16.22 11.61
N SER A 135 1.68 -15.83 10.87
CA SER A 135 3.06 -16.23 11.15
C SER A 135 3.58 -15.64 12.46
N ARG A 136 3.19 -14.40 12.82
CA ARG A 136 3.56 -13.82 14.13
C ARG A 136 2.91 -14.59 15.28
N ILE A 137 1.61 -14.90 15.17
CA ILE A 137 0.89 -15.65 16.21
C ILE A 137 1.44 -17.08 16.36
N ARG A 138 1.79 -17.75 15.26
CA ARG A 138 2.49 -19.06 15.31
C ARG A 138 3.82 -18.95 16.04
N LYS A 139 4.64 -17.95 15.72
CA LYS A 139 5.92 -17.73 16.41
C LYS A 139 5.74 -17.53 17.92
N TYR A 140 4.72 -16.81 18.37
CA TYR A 140 4.45 -16.67 19.81
C TYR A 140 4.06 -18.00 20.46
N TYR A 141 3.20 -18.77 19.80
CA TYR A 141 2.85 -20.13 20.26
C TYR A 141 4.09 -21.03 20.34
N ASP A 142 4.91 -21.06 19.28
CA ASP A 142 6.10 -21.92 19.20
C ASP A 142 7.12 -21.54 20.29
N LYS A 143 7.32 -20.24 20.55
CA LYS A 143 8.19 -19.76 21.64
C LYS A 143 7.72 -20.27 23.02
N ILE A 144 6.42 -20.20 23.30
CA ILE A 144 5.87 -20.67 24.59
C ILE A 144 5.96 -22.19 24.69
N ALA A 145 5.62 -22.91 23.62
CA ALA A 145 5.71 -24.37 23.59
C ALA A 145 7.15 -24.84 23.81
N ASP A 146 8.13 -24.18 23.18
CA ASP A 146 9.54 -24.51 23.33
C ASP A 146 10.06 -24.22 24.75
N ALA A 147 9.67 -23.08 25.33
CA ALA A 147 10.07 -22.71 26.69
C ALA A 147 9.52 -23.67 27.76
N LEU A 148 8.35 -24.27 27.52
CA LEU A 148 7.68 -25.14 28.48
C LEU A 148 8.02 -26.63 28.31
N LYS A 149 8.72 -27.03 27.25
CA LYS A 149 8.90 -28.45 26.90
C LYS A 149 9.66 -29.29 27.94
N ASN A 150 10.47 -28.65 28.79
CA ASN A 150 11.37 -29.31 29.75
C ASN A 150 10.96 -29.13 31.22
N ILE A 151 9.74 -28.64 31.50
CA ILE A 151 9.29 -28.44 32.87
C ILE A 151 8.81 -29.75 33.51
N ASN A 152 8.93 -29.84 34.83
CA ASN A 152 8.29 -30.91 35.59
C ASN A 152 6.76 -30.82 35.41
N GLY A 153 6.11 -31.94 35.08
CA GLY A 153 4.67 -31.95 34.80
C GLY A 153 4.28 -31.52 33.38
N TYR A 154 5.21 -31.59 32.41
CA TYR A 154 4.93 -31.23 31.00
C TYR A 154 3.69 -31.92 30.41
N SER A 155 3.34 -33.14 30.84
CA SER A 155 2.17 -33.87 30.31
C SER A 155 0.85 -33.11 30.48
N ASP A 156 0.68 -32.35 31.57
CA ASP A 156 -0.51 -31.53 31.79
C ASP A 156 -0.44 -30.23 30.99
N VAL A 157 0.75 -29.63 30.89
CA VAL A 157 0.98 -28.44 30.06
C VAL A 157 0.79 -28.74 28.58
N GLU A 158 1.21 -29.89 28.09
CA GLU A 158 1.02 -30.35 26.72
C GLU A 158 -0.47 -30.45 26.37
N LYS A 159 -1.30 -30.98 27.29
CA LYS A 159 -2.77 -31.01 27.10
C LYS A 159 -3.34 -29.60 26.93
N VAL A 160 -2.86 -28.62 27.71
CA VAL A 160 -3.28 -27.22 27.62
C VAL A 160 -2.80 -26.59 26.31
N LEU A 161 -1.52 -26.75 25.96
CA LEU A 161 -0.94 -26.25 24.71
C LEU A 161 -1.68 -26.80 23.50
N ARG A 162 -2.02 -28.09 23.49
CA ARG A 162 -2.82 -28.71 22.42
C ARG A 162 -4.21 -28.08 22.31
N LYS A 163 -4.92 -27.87 23.43
CA LYS A 163 -6.22 -27.17 23.44
C LYS A 163 -6.09 -25.75 22.89
N PHE A 164 -5.03 -25.03 23.28
CA PHE A 164 -4.76 -23.67 22.80
C PHE A 164 -4.47 -23.65 21.29
N ARG A 165 -3.65 -24.56 20.80
CA ARG A 165 -3.37 -24.77 19.37
C ARG A 165 -4.65 -25.03 18.58
N THR A 166 -5.54 -25.91 19.07
CA THR A 166 -6.84 -26.16 18.44
C THR A 166 -7.68 -24.89 18.33
N ARG A 167 -7.71 -24.06 19.38
CA ARG A 167 -8.42 -22.76 19.34
C ARG A 167 -7.80 -21.80 18.33
N LEU A 168 -6.48 -21.72 18.27
CA LEU A 168 -5.77 -20.91 17.28
C LEU A 168 -6.05 -21.38 15.84
N HIS A 169 -6.06 -22.69 15.58
CA HIS A 169 -6.45 -23.24 14.27
C HIS A 169 -7.90 -22.87 13.90
N LYS A 170 -8.85 -23.00 14.83
CA LYS A 170 -10.25 -22.59 14.61
C LYS A 170 -10.37 -21.10 14.27
N LYS A 171 -9.50 -20.26 14.85
CA LYS A 171 -9.41 -18.82 14.55
C LYS A 171 -8.47 -18.48 13.39
N LYS A 172 -8.02 -19.48 12.61
CA LYS A 172 -7.08 -19.32 11.50
C LYS A 172 -5.83 -18.52 11.89
N TRP A 173 -5.29 -18.78 13.09
CA TRP A 173 -4.13 -18.08 13.66
C TRP A 173 -4.30 -16.55 13.69
N HIS A 174 -5.54 -16.07 13.83
CA HIS A 174 -5.89 -14.66 13.83
C HIS A 174 -5.36 -13.90 12.59
N LYS A 175 -5.35 -14.55 11.42
CA LYS A 175 -4.90 -13.95 10.16
C LYS A 175 -5.55 -12.60 9.84
N ALA A 176 -6.82 -12.43 10.22
CA ALA A 176 -7.59 -11.22 9.98
C ALA A 176 -7.07 -9.97 10.72
N LEU A 177 -6.18 -10.12 11.72
CA LEU A 177 -5.61 -8.98 12.45
C LEU A 177 -4.99 -7.94 11.51
N PHE A 178 -4.36 -8.39 10.42
CA PHE A 178 -3.76 -7.51 9.43
C PHE A 178 -4.54 -7.44 8.11
N GLY A 179 -5.65 -8.17 7.97
CA GLY A 179 -6.40 -8.29 6.73
C GLY A 179 -7.49 -7.23 6.60
N VAL A 180 -7.45 -6.44 5.52
CA VAL A 180 -8.48 -5.43 5.21
C VAL A 180 -9.84 -6.04 4.84
N THR A 181 -9.85 -7.26 4.31
CA THR A 181 -11.05 -8.02 3.96
C THR A 181 -11.72 -8.70 5.16
N GLY A 182 -11.10 -8.65 6.34
CA GLY A 182 -11.66 -9.18 7.58
C GLY A 182 -12.81 -8.34 8.11
N ARG A 183 -13.58 -8.91 9.05
CA ARG A 183 -14.61 -8.16 9.79
C ARG A 183 -13.94 -7.05 10.59
N ASP A 184 -14.61 -5.89 10.71
CA ASP A 184 -14.09 -4.72 11.41
C ASP A 184 -13.64 -5.03 12.85
N ALA A 185 -14.34 -5.91 13.56
CA ALA A 185 -13.98 -6.32 14.93
C ALA A 185 -12.73 -7.23 15.02
N ASP A 186 -12.33 -7.88 13.92
CA ASP A 186 -11.22 -8.83 13.90
C ASP A 186 -9.90 -8.21 13.40
N ARG A 187 -9.95 -7.00 12.81
CA ARG A 187 -8.78 -6.32 12.23
C ARG A 187 -8.21 -5.23 13.13
N LYS A 188 -6.93 -4.92 12.94
CA LYS A 188 -6.21 -3.83 13.63
C LYS A 188 -6.00 -2.59 12.76
N CYS A 189 -6.39 -2.67 11.50
CA CYS A 189 -6.40 -1.55 10.55
C CYS A 189 -7.82 -1.04 10.29
N ASP A 190 -7.93 0.10 9.61
CA ASP A 190 -9.18 0.56 9.00
C ASP A 190 -9.48 -0.17 7.67
N LYS A 191 -10.53 0.27 6.97
CA LYS A 191 -10.97 -0.30 5.69
C LYS A 191 -9.96 -0.12 4.55
N GLU A 192 -9.02 0.82 4.69
CA GLU A 192 -7.96 1.08 3.70
C GLU A 192 -6.64 0.39 4.08
N GLY A 193 -6.59 -0.31 5.22
CA GLY A 193 -5.36 -0.95 5.69
C GLY A 193 -4.42 -0.04 6.47
N LYS A 194 -4.89 1.12 6.93
CA LYS A 194 -4.10 2.00 7.81
C LYS A 194 -4.12 1.48 9.24
N PHE A 195 -2.93 1.31 9.81
CA PHE A 195 -2.69 0.96 11.20
C PHE A 195 -2.31 2.20 12.00
N ILE A 196 -2.75 2.25 13.25
CA ILE A 196 -2.45 3.32 14.20
C ILE A 196 -1.71 2.70 15.39
N CYS A 197 -0.59 3.31 15.78
CA CYS A 197 0.18 2.86 16.93
C CYS A 197 -0.63 3.04 18.22
N GLN A 198 -0.69 1.99 19.04
CA GLN A 198 -1.41 2.00 20.33
C GLN A 198 -0.54 2.49 21.50
N GLY A 199 0.67 2.98 21.21
CA GLY A 199 1.65 3.41 22.21
C GLY A 199 2.51 2.27 22.74
N LEU A 200 3.41 2.62 23.66
CA LEU A 200 4.20 1.66 24.43
C LEU A 200 3.30 0.83 25.34
N TYR A 201 3.79 -0.33 25.80
CA TYR A 201 3.05 -1.24 26.68
C TYR A 201 2.51 -0.55 27.95
N ASP A 202 3.25 0.42 28.49
CA ASP A 202 2.93 1.17 29.72
C ASP A 202 2.15 2.47 29.46
N LYS A 203 1.80 2.77 28.20
CA LYS A 203 1.06 3.99 27.83
C LYS A 203 -0.31 3.65 27.25
N LYS A 204 -1.26 4.56 27.47
CA LYS A 204 -2.61 4.44 26.91
C LYS A 204 -2.62 4.64 25.38
N ASN A 205 -1.83 5.61 24.90
CA ASN A 205 -1.78 6.05 23.51
C ASN A 205 -0.33 6.31 23.06
N CYS A 206 -0.11 6.34 21.74
CA CYS A 206 1.15 6.80 21.15
C CYS A 206 1.24 8.33 21.18
N PRO A 207 2.26 8.94 21.82
CA PRO A 207 2.39 10.40 21.88
C PRO A 207 2.67 11.02 20.50
N PHE A 208 3.32 10.27 19.61
CA PHE A 208 3.68 10.70 18.26
C PHE A 208 2.63 10.37 17.20
N HIS A 209 1.51 9.75 17.59
CA HIS A 209 0.42 9.40 16.68
C HIS A 209 0.89 8.66 15.42
N HIS A 210 1.85 7.74 15.58
CA HIS A 210 2.41 7.01 14.45
C HIS A 210 1.32 6.26 13.69
N THR A 211 1.33 6.38 12.37
CA THR A 211 0.47 5.62 11.48
C THR A 211 1.28 5.02 10.35
N ILE A 212 0.79 3.90 9.81
CA ILE A 212 1.39 3.25 8.65
C ILE A 212 0.31 2.56 7.85
N ASN A 213 0.44 2.57 6.53
CA ASN A 213 -0.41 1.77 5.67
C ASN A 213 0.48 0.84 4.82
N PRO A 214 0.69 -0.42 5.24
CA PRO A 214 1.52 -1.37 4.52
C PRO A 214 0.91 -1.81 3.18
N TYR A 215 -0.36 -1.50 2.90
CA TYR A 215 -1.01 -1.79 1.62
C TYR A 215 -0.68 -0.78 0.53
N ARG A 216 -0.21 0.42 0.90
CA ARG A 216 0.01 1.54 -0.04
C ARG A 216 1.25 1.40 -0.90
N THR A 217 2.38 1.01 -0.29
CA THR A 217 3.68 0.96 -0.98
C THR A 217 4.50 -0.22 -0.52
N ARG A 218 5.48 -0.62 -1.35
CA ARG A 218 6.48 -1.64 -0.98
C ARG A 218 7.26 -1.22 0.26
N GLU A 219 7.63 0.05 0.35
CA GLU A 219 8.39 0.61 1.45
C GLU A 219 7.57 0.56 2.73
N GLY A 220 6.27 0.89 2.68
CA GLY A 220 5.35 0.72 3.80
C GLY A 220 5.23 -0.73 4.25
N ARG A 221 5.14 -1.68 3.30
CA ARG A 221 5.18 -3.12 3.59
C ARG A 221 6.46 -3.55 4.30
N LEU A 222 7.62 -3.04 3.86
CA LEU A 222 8.92 -3.36 4.46
C LEU A 222 9.05 -2.75 5.86
N GLN A 223 8.69 -1.48 6.03
CA GLN A 223 8.70 -0.79 7.33
C GLN A 223 7.78 -1.47 8.35
N PHE A 224 6.62 -1.98 7.93
CA PHE A 224 5.69 -2.67 8.81
C PHE A 224 6.28 -3.96 9.43
N GLN A 225 7.38 -4.48 8.89
CA GLN A 225 8.09 -5.59 9.54
C GLN A 225 8.67 -5.20 10.90
N LEU A 226 8.99 -3.93 11.09
CA LEU A 226 9.49 -3.34 12.35
C LEU A 226 8.37 -3.02 13.35
N TRP A 227 7.11 -3.00 12.90
CA TRP A 227 5.97 -2.80 13.79
C TRP A 227 5.68 -4.07 14.56
N GLU A 228 5.57 -3.99 15.89
CA GLU A 228 5.37 -5.16 16.75
C GLU A 228 3.90 -5.37 17.15
N LEU A 229 3.56 -6.62 17.45
CA LEU A 229 2.35 -6.97 18.19
C LEU A 229 2.77 -7.23 19.64
N ASP A 230 2.97 -6.14 20.37
CA ASP A 230 3.46 -6.21 21.74
C ASP A 230 2.42 -6.82 22.69
N HIS A 231 2.91 -7.55 23.69
CA HIS A 231 2.07 -8.15 24.73
C HIS A 231 1.99 -7.16 25.90
N ARG A 232 0.77 -6.78 26.28
CA ARG A 232 0.51 -5.99 27.50
C ARG A 232 0.35 -6.89 28.71
#